data_AF-A0A0C1H6K0-F1
#
_entry.id   AF-A0A0C1H6K0-F1
#
_cell.length_a   1.000
_cell.length_b   1.000
_cell.length_c   1.000
_cell.angle_alpha   90.00
_cell.angle_beta   90.00
_cell.angle_gamma   90.00
#
_symmetry.space_group_name_H-M   'P 1'
#
loop_
_entity.id
_entity.type
_entity.pdbx_description
1 polymer ?
#
loop_
_entity_poly.entity_id
_entity_poly.type
_entity_poly.pdbx_seq_one_letter_code
_entity_poly.pdbx_strand_id
1 'polypeptide(L)' 'MTIRDLILALGGYRSVAKRLGKKPTTVHTHMQAGALPAAWYDAICTLAREKGMAEPSRTLFSFLSVEREDSDTGGAE' A
#
# COMPACT_ATOMS: atom_id res chain seq x y z
N MET A 1 14.40 -1.54 4.11
CA MET A 1 13.58 -0.86 3.08
C MET A 1 12.17 -0.70 3.65
N THR A 2 11.64 0.52 3.74
CA THR A 2 10.31 0.77 4.31
C THR A 2 9.23 0.71 3.23
N ILE A 3 7.94 0.59 3.61
CA ILE A 3 6.81 0.69 2.66
C ILE A 3 6.84 2.02 1.91
N ARG A 4 7.25 3.10 2.58
CA ARG A 4 7.42 4.42 1.98
C ARG A 4 8.48 4.40 0.87
N ASP A 5 9.65 3.84 1.13
CA ASP A 5 10.73 3.71 0.13
C ASP A 5 10.27 2.90 -1.08
N LEU A 6 9.58 1.78 -0.85
CA LEU A 6 9.04 0.96 -1.92
C LEU A 6 8.07 1.77 -2.79
N ILE A 7 7.09 2.42 -2.16
CA ILE A 7 6.09 3.20 -2.88
C ILE A 7 6.74 4.37 -3.64
N LEU A 8 7.72 5.06 -3.04
CA LEU A 8 8.48 6.11 -3.73
C LEU A 8 9.25 5.58 -4.93
N ALA A 9 9.95 4.45 -4.79
CA ALA A 9 10.70 3.81 -5.87
C ALA A 9 9.78 3.40 -7.04
N LEU A 10 8.57 2.91 -6.74
CA LEU A 10 7.57 2.54 -7.75
C LEU A 10 7.00 3.75 -8.52
N GLY A 11 7.30 4.99 -8.11
CA GLY A 11 6.80 6.22 -8.73
C GLY A 11 5.78 6.95 -7.85
N GLY A 12 5.81 6.72 -6.54
CA GLY A 12 4.99 7.36 -5.53
C GLY A 12 3.62 6.72 -5.33
N TYR A 13 2.98 7.09 -4.22
CA TYR A 13 1.68 6.54 -3.80
C TYR A 13 0.56 6.81 -4.81
N ARG A 14 0.64 7.90 -5.59
CA ARG A 14 -0.34 8.22 -6.63
C ARG A 14 -0.29 7.23 -7.80
N SER A 15 0.91 6.86 -8.24
CA SER A 15 1.10 5.89 -9.33
C SER A 15 0.63 4.50 -8.90
N VAL A 16 1.00 4.10 -7.68
CA VAL A 16 0.57 2.83 -7.07
C VAL A 16 -0.96 2.83 -6.88
N ALA A 17 -1.56 3.90 -6.34
CA ALA A 17 -3.01 4.04 -6.17
C ALA A 17 -3.75 3.94 -7.51
N LYS A 18 -3.25 4.61 -8.57
CA LYS A 18 -3.82 4.55 -9.91
C LYS A 18 -3.76 3.13 -10.49
N ARG A 19 -2.64 2.40 -10.29
CA ARG A 19 -2.51 1.02 -10.76
C ARG A 19 -3.43 0.06 -10.01
N LEU A 20 -3.58 0.27 -8.70
CA LEU A 20 -4.48 -0.51 -7.85
C LEU A 20 -5.97 -0.18 -8.08
N GLY A 21 -6.28 0.89 -8.81
CA GLY A 21 -7.65 1.41 -8.91
C GLY A 21 -8.21 1.86 -7.55
N LYS A 22 -7.34 2.25 -6.62
CA LYS A 22 -7.71 2.67 -5.26
C LYS A 22 -7.50 4.16 -5.06
N LYS A 23 -8.16 4.72 -4.04
CA LYS A 23 -7.94 6.11 -3.66
C LYS A 23 -6.54 6.27 -3.07
N PRO A 24 -5.85 7.39 -3.35
CA PRO A 24 -4.55 7.68 -2.76
C PRO A 24 -4.61 7.78 -1.22
N THR A 25 -5.76 8.16 -0.66
CA THR A 25 -6.01 8.18 0.79
C THR A 25 -5.90 6.77 1.38
N THR A 26 -6.48 5.76 0.75
CA THR A 26 -6.40 4.36 1.19
C THR A 26 -4.95 3.89 1.23
N VAL A 27 -4.15 4.22 0.19
CA VAL A 27 -2.72 3.90 0.17
C VAL A 27 -1.98 4.62 1.29
N HIS A 28 -2.31 5.88 1.55
CA HIS A 28 -1.70 6.67 2.62
C HIS A 28 -2.02 6.10 4.02
N THR A 29 -3.27 5.72 4.28
CA THR A 29 -3.68 5.10 5.56
C THR A 29 -2.94 3.78 5.81
N HIS A 30 -2.89 2.88 4.82
CA HIS A 30 -2.13 1.62 4.95
C HIS A 30 -0.62 1.86 5.08
N MET A 31 -0.10 2.89 4.42
CA MET A 31 1.30 3.30 4.54
C MET A 31 1.62 3.85 5.94
N GLN A 32 0.70 4.62 6.55
CA GLN A 32 0.82 5.08 7.94
C GLN A 32 0.66 3.95 8.95
N ALA A 33 -0.25 3.00 8.68
CA ALA A 33 -0.42 1.79 9.48
C ALA A 33 0.80 0.85 9.41
N GLY A 34 1.73 1.07 8.47
CA GLY A 34 2.93 0.25 8.32
C GLY A 34 2.65 -1.14 7.74
N ALA A 35 1.47 -1.35 7.15
CA ALA A 35 1.03 -2.64 6.62
C ALA A 35 0.21 -2.47 5.34
N LEU A 36 0.69 -3.02 4.22
CA LEU A 36 -0.07 -3.08 2.97
C LEU A 36 -0.93 -4.35 2.88
N PRO A 37 -2.14 -4.31 2.31
CA PRO A 37 -2.93 -5.51 2.07
C PRO A 37 -2.21 -6.47 1.11
N ALA A 38 -2.24 -7.77 1.41
CA ALA A 38 -1.74 -8.81 0.50
C ALA A 38 -2.39 -8.76 -0.90
N ALA A 39 -3.64 -8.30 -0.99
CA ALA A 39 -4.32 -8.10 -2.28
C ALA A 39 -3.59 -7.11 -3.22
N TRP A 40 -2.73 -6.25 -2.68
CA TRP A 40 -1.96 -5.29 -3.48
C TRP A 40 -0.58 -5.82 -3.87
N TYR A 41 -0.15 -6.95 -3.29
CA TYR A 41 1.13 -7.58 -3.56
C TYR A 41 1.31 -7.86 -5.05
N ASP A 42 0.32 -8.49 -5.69
CA ASP A 42 0.40 -8.90 -7.09
C ASP A 42 0.52 -7.70 -8.05
N ALA A 43 -0.30 -6.68 -7.83
CA ALA A 43 -0.26 -5.45 -8.62
C ALA A 43 1.05 -4.67 -8.42
N ILE A 44 1.59 -4.66 -7.20
CA ILE A 44 2.88 -4.03 -6.90
C ILE A 44 4.05 -4.84 -7.49
N CYS A 45 4.03 -6.17 -7.41
CA CYS A 45 5.00 -7.05 -8.05
C CYS A 45 5.02 -6.83 -9.57
N THR A 46 3.83 -6.77 -10.18
CA THR A 46 3.69 -6.46 -11.60
C THR A 46 4.32 -5.11 -11.94
N LEU A 47 4.03 -4.07 -11.15
CA LEU A 47 4.59 -2.73 -11.38
C LEU A 47 6.12 -2.69 -11.17
N ALA A 48 6.64 -3.39 -10.15
CA ALA A 48 8.07 -3.50 -9.89
C ALA A 48 8.77 -4.19 -11.08
N ARG A 49 8.20 -5.28 -11.59
CA ARG A 49 8.70 -6.00 -12.75
C ARG A 49 8.68 -5.16 -14.03
N GLU A 50 7.61 -4.41 -14.27
CA GLU A 50 7.52 -3.46 -15.39
C GLU A 50 8.60 -2.36 -15.31
N LYS A 51 9.00 -1.99 -14.09
CA LYS A 51 10.05 -1.00 -13.83
C LYS A 51 11.46 -1.60 -13.79
N GLY A 52 11.60 -2.91 -13.93
CA GLY A 52 12.88 -3.61 -13.76
C GLY A 52 13.42 -3.57 -12.33
N MET A 53 12.55 -3.36 -11.33
CA MET A 53 12.91 -3.38 -9.92
C MET A 53 12.77 -4.77 -9.32
N ALA A 54 13.56 -5.04 -8.27
CA ALA A 54 13.41 -6.23 -7.46
C ALA A 54 12.03 -6.28 -6.80
N GLU A 55 11.42 -7.46 -6.77
CA GLU A 55 10.12 -7.67 -6.14
C GLU A 55 10.19 -7.30 -4.65
N PRO A 56 9.21 -6.54 -4.14
CA PRO A 56 9.22 -6.19 -2.73
C PRO A 56 9.02 -7.41 -1.85
N SER A 57 9.73 -7.41 -0.71
CA SER A 57 9.60 -8.49 0.27
C SER A 57 8.16 -8.61 0.76
N ARG A 58 7.63 -9.83 0.73
CA ARG A 58 6.29 -10.19 1.26
C ARG A 58 6.10 -9.79 2.71
N THR A 59 7.18 -9.65 3.48
CA THR A 59 7.14 -9.18 4.88
C THR A 59 6.63 -7.74 5.03
N LEU A 60 6.58 -6.95 3.95
CA LEU A 60 6.00 -5.60 3.92
C LEU A 60 4.47 -5.60 3.76
N PHE A 61 3.90 -6.78 3.50
CA PHE A 61 2.48 -6.95 3.26
C PHE A 61 1.87 -7.73 4.42
N SER A 62 0.76 -7.23 4.93
CA SER A 62 -0.06 -7.97 5.87
C SER A 62 -0.97 -8.92 5.09
N PHE A 63 -0.72 -10.21 5.29
CA PHE A 63 -1.58 -11.32 4.87
C PHE A 63 -2.65 -11.65 5.92
N LEU A 64 -2.65 -10.95 7.05
CA LEU A 64 -3.73 -11.06 8.02
C LEU A 64 -4.99 -10.47 7.38
N SER A 65 -6.03 -11.29 7.29
CA SER A 65 -7.36 -10.91 6.84
C SER A 65 -7.71 -9.55 7.44
N VAL A 66 -8.11 -8.63 6.58
CA VAL A 66 -8.74 -7.37 6.98
C VAL A 66 -10.01 -7.75 7.73
N GLU A 67 -9.90 -7.98 9.02
CA GLU A 67 -10.99 -7.76 9.93
C GLU A 67 -11.11 -6.24 10.02
N ARG A 68 -12.28 -5.74 9.62
CA ARG A 68 -12.61 -4.32 9.67
C ARG A 68 -12.46 -3.86 11.12
N GLU A 69 -11.82 -2.71 11.32
CA GLU A 69 -12.21 -1.81 12.39
C GLU A 69 -12.29 -0.38 11.83
N ASP A 70 -13.54 0.05 11.66
CA ASP A 70 -13.97 1.44 11.76
C ASP A 70 -13.43 2.08 13.05
N SER A 71 -12.91 3.29 12.96
CA SER A 71 -12.83 4.28 14.05
C SER A 71 -12.70 5.64 13.36
N ASP A 72 -13.83 6.28 13.09
CA ASP A 72 -14.41 7.32 13.93
C ASP A 72 -13.47 8.53 14.12
N THR A 73 -13.84 9.64 13.48
CA THR A 73 -13.53 10.96 14.03
C THR A 73 -14.82 11.75 13.99
N GLY A 74 -15.75 11.37 14.87
CA GLY A 74 -16.55 12.35 15.56
C GLY A 74 -15.68 13.00 16.63
N GLY A 75 -15.21 14.22 16.37
CA GLY A 75 -14.67 15.11 17.38
C GLY A 75 -15.58 16.34 17.44
N ALA A 76 -16.44 16.39 18.45
CA ALA A 76 -17.23 17.54 18.82
C ALA A 76 -16.31 18.70 19.26
N GLU A 77 -16.66 19.93 18.90
CA GLU A 77 -17.23 20.97 19.78
C GLU A 77 -17.85 22.08 18.93
#